data_AF-A0A1F6LPZ7-F1
#
_entry.id   AF-A0A1F6LPZ7-F1
#
_cell.length_a   1.000
_cell.length_b   1.000
_cell.length_c   1.000
_cell.angle_alpha   90.00
_cell.angle_beta   90.00
_cell.angle_gamma   90.00
#
_symmetry.space_group_name_H-M   'P 1'
#
loop_
_entity.id
_entity.type
_entity.pdbx_description
1 polymer ?
#
loop_
_entity_poly.entity_id
_entity_poly.type
_entity_poly.pdbx_seq_one_letter_code
_entity_poly.pdbx_strand_id
1 'polypeptide(L)'
;MKPIPTDAGFICDTFILDLIGQVREAVTAGWIKHDLRKDRDEDDDDGDESDLSNPDKQLPGVAKSIIRKLTKVRRECMRGKFGNAREKLRTLIRQVNAQRGKHLTEESYALIKFNTEFLLEKL
;
A
#
# COMPACT_ATOMS: atom_id res chain seq x y z
N MET A 1 -4.93 -7.19 -27.53
CA MET A 1 -5.28 -5.83 -27.07
C MET A 1 -5.45 -5.87 -25.56
N LYS A 2 -4.77 -4.99 -24.80
CA LYS A 2 -5.09 -4.82 -23.37
C LYS A 2 -6.42 -4.06 -23.26
N PRO A 3 -7.35 -4.45 -22.37
CA PRO A 3 -8.58 -3.70 -22.19
C PRO A 3 -8.27 -2.26 -21.79
N ILE A 4 -9.00 -1.30 -22.36
CA ILE A 4 -8.92 0.11 -21.96
C ILE A 4 -9.46 0.17 -20.54
N PRO A 5 -8.71 0.73 -19.57
CA PRO A 5 -9.20 0.89 -18.21
C PRO A 5 -10.51 1.68 -18.23
N THR A 6 -11.48 1.26 -17.44
CA THR A 6 -12.64 2.12 -17.14
C THR A 6 -12.16 3.38 -16.41
N ASP A 7 -12.97 4.44 -16.37
CA ASP A 7 -12.65 5.65 -15.60
C ASP A 7 -12.27 5.32 -14.15
N ALA A 8 -12.99 4.39 -13.54
CA ALA A 8 -12.67 3.85 -12.21
C ALA A 8 -11.31 3.15 -12.14
N GLY A 9 -10.92 2.42 -13.19
CA GLY A 9 -9.60 1.80 -13.31
C GLY A 9 -8.47 2.83 -13.39
N PHE A 10 -8.64 3.89 -14.20
CA PHE A 10 -7.65 4.97 -14.33
C PHE A 10 -7.50 5.80 -13.04
N ILE A 11 -8.62 6.15 -12.40
CA ILE A 11 -8.62 6.86 -11.12
C ILE A 11 -7.92 6.02 -10.06
N CYS A 12 -8.23 4.73 -9.96
CA CYS A 12 -7.57 3.82 -9.04
C CYS A 12 -6.06 3.74 -9.31
N ASP A 13 -5.65 3.67 -10.58
CA ASP A 13 -4.23 3.60 -10.97
C ASP A 13 -3.46 4.83 -10.49
N THR A 14 -3.97 6.01 -10.81
CA THR A 14 -3.31 7.29 -10.52
C THR A 14 -3.25 7.52 -9.01
N PHE A 15 -4.37 7.29 -8.31
CA PHE A 15 -4.45 7.49 -6.87
C PHE A 15 -3.52 6.55 -6.09
N ILE A 16 -3.43 5.28 -6.50
CA ILE A 16 -2.53 4.33 -5.85
C ILE A 16 -1.06 4.70 -6.09
N LEU A 17 -0.70 5.12 -7.30
CA LEU A 17 0.67 5.55 -7.58
C LEU A 17 1.07 6.77 -6.75
N ASP A 18 0.16 7.73 -6.58
CA ASP A 18 0.36 8.88 -5.70
C ASP A 18 0.54 8.45 -4.23
N LEU A 19 -0.34 7.59 -3.72
CA LEU A 19 -0.24 7.07 -2.35
C LEU A 19 1.06 6.28 -2.12
N ILE A 20 1.55 5.52 -3.11
CA ILE A 20 2.88 4.88 -3.02
C ILE A 20 3.99 5.92 -2.92
N GLY A 21 3.90 7.02 -3.69
CA GLY A 21 4.81 8.16 -3.57
C GLY A 21 4.81 8.76 -2.16
N GLN A 22 3.63 9.03 -1.62
CA GLN A 22 3.43 9.54 -0.26
C GLN A 22 4.00 8.61 0.82
N VAL A 23 3.87 7.28 0.65
CA VAL A 23 4.48 6.30 1.58
C VAL A 23 6.00 6.41 1.56
N ARG A 24 6.63 6.60 0.39
CA ARG A 24 8.07 6.80 0.28
C ARG A 24 8.52 8.09 0.95
N GLU A 25 7.80 9.18 0.71
CA GLU A 25 8.06 10.48 1.35
C GLU A 25 7.92 10.40 2.87
N ALA A 26 6.93 9.67 3.37
CA ALA A 26 6.76 9.42 4.81
C ALA A 26 7.94 8.63 5.41
N VAL A 27 8.56 7.70 4.66
CA VAL A 27 9.83 7.06 5.08
C VAL A 27 10.94 8.10 5.17
N THR A 28 11.12 8.93 4.12
CA THR A 28 12.17 9.96 4.09
C THR A 28 12.01 11.00 5.20
N ALA A 29 10.76 11.34 5.55
CA ALA A 29 10.44 12.25 6.66
C ALA A 29 10.62 11.62 8.05
N GLY A 30 10.98 10.33 8.13
CA GLY A 30 11.14 9.60 9.40
C GLY A 30 9.81 9.25 10.07
N TRP A 31 8.68 9.36 9.36
CA TRP A 31 7.35 9.06 9.88
C TRP A 31 7.05 7.56 9.92
N ILE A 32 7.78 6.77 9.14
CA ILE A 32 7.74 5.30 9.18
C ILE A 32 9.06 4.79 9.72
N LYS A 33 9.02 4.16 10.89
CA LYS A 33 10.20 3.71 11.62
C LYS A 33 10.82 2.49 10.94
N HIS A 34 12.14 2.47 10.90
CA HIS A 34 12.91 1.29 10.53
C HIS A 34 12.93 0.34 11.72
N ASP A 35 12.22 -0.80 11.64
CA ASP A 35 12.46 -1.87 12.59
C ASP A 35 13.70 -2.64 12.14
N LEU A 36 14.77 -2.55 12.94
CA LEU A 36 16.02 -3.27 12.68
C LEU A 36 15.97 -4.72 13.20
N ARG A 37 14.89 -5.13 13.89
CA ARG A 37 14.87 -6.39 14.65
C ARG A 37 14.13 -7.55 14.00
N LYS A 38 13.37 -7.36 12.92
CA LYS A 38 12.67 -8.47 12.26
C LYS A 38 12.49 -8.28 10.76
N ASP A 39 13.47 -8.76 10.00
CA ASP A 39 13.28 -9.28 8.63
C ASP A 39 12.76 -10.74 8.65
N ARG A 40 12.11 -11.20 9.73
CA ARG A 40 11.84 -12.64 9.91
C ARG A 40 10.43 -13.12 10.18
N ASP A 41 9.48 -12.29 10.63
CA ASP A 41 8.16 -12.85 10.96
C ASP A 41 7.05 -11.84 10.64
N GLU A 42 6.58 -11.83 9.38
CA GLU A 42 5.22 -11.42 9.00
C GLU A 42 4.92 -11.97 7.57
N ASP A 43 5.33 -13.23 7.33
CA ASP A 43 5.08 -13.98 6.08
C ASP A 43 3.70 -14.67 6.13
N ASP A 44 2.64 -13.87 6.21
CA ASP A 44 1.29 -14.28 5.79
C ASP A 44 0.86 -13.55 4.50
N ASP A 45 1.82 -12.96 3.78
CA ASP A 45 1.59 -12.36 2.46
C ASP A 45 2.57 -12.97 1.48
N ASP A 46 2.08 -13.85 0.59
CA ASP A 46 2.76 -14.34 -0.62
C ASP A 46 3.08 -13.15 -1.56
N GLY A 47 3.92 -12.24 -1.09
CA GLY A 47 4.31 -11.00 -1.73
C GLY A 47 5.59 -11.23 -2.49
N ASP A 48 5.46 -11.47 -3.80
CA ASP A 48 6.60 -11.52 -4.70
C ASP A 48 7.34 -10.16 -4.70
N GLU A 49 8.66 -10.21 -4.52
CA GLU A 49 9.58 -9.06 -4.63
C GLU A 49 9.43 -8.30 -5.96
N SER A 50 8.84 -8.94 -6.98
CA SER A 50 8.51 -8.29 -8.27
C SER A 50 7.51 -7.13 -8.16
N ASP A 51 6.77 -7.02 -7.05
CA ASP A 51 5.85 -5.90 -6.78
C ASP A 51 6.55 -4.63 -6.27
N LEU A 52 7.85 -4.71 -5.97
CA LEU A 52 8.66 -3.60 -5.50
C LEU A 52 9.58 -3.08 -6.60
N SER A 53 9.65 -1.76 -6.75
CA SER A 53 10.70 -1.15 -7.56
C SER A 53 12.05 -1.16 -6.82
N ASN A 54 13.16 -1.02 -7.54
CA ASN A 54 14.51 -0.96 -6.93
C ASN A 54 14.64 0.00 -5.73
N PRO A 55 14.12 1.24 -5.75
CA PRO A 55 14.18 2.10 -4.57
C PRO A 55 13.36 1.55 -3.40
N ASP A 56 12.28 0.79 -3.65
CA ASP A 56 11.44 0.26 -2.58
C ASP A 56 12.12 -0.83 -1.76
N LYS A 57 13.05 -1.57 -2.36
CA LYS A 57 13.75 -2.70 -1.71
C LYS A 57 14.59 -2.26 -0.51
N GLN A 58 15.01 -1.00 -0.48
CA GLN A 58 15.78 -0.40 0.62
C GLN A 58 14.90 0.21 1.72
N LEU A 59 13.57 0.23 1.55
CA LEU A 59 12.65 0.79 2.53
C LEU A 59 12.45 -0.13 3.74
N PRO A 60 12.00 0.41 4.89
CA PRO A 60 11.59 -0.39 6.05
C PRO A 60 10.59 -1.49 5.68
N GLY A 61 10.63 -2.61 6.40
CA GLY A 61 9.73 -3.76 6.18
C GLY A 61 8.23 -3.39 6.11
N VAL A 62 7.78 -2.52 7.02
CA VAL A 62 6.39 -2.03 7.03
C VAL A 62 6.06 -1.24 5.76
N ALA A 63 6.93 -0.34 5.32
CA ALA A 63 6.73 0.42 4.08
C ALA A 63 6.70 -0.50 2.85
N LYS A 64 7.61 -1.47 2.76
CA LYS A 64 7.63 -2.49 1.71
C LYS A 64 6.30 -3.26 1.67
N SER A 65 5.82 -3.72 2.82
CA SER A 65 4.55 -4.45 2.94
C SER A 65 3.36 -3.61 2.46
N ILE A 66 3.28 -2.35 2.87
CA ILE A 66 2.22 -1.41 2.44
C ILE A 66 2.28 -1.20 0.91
N ILE A 67 3.45 -0.93 0.36
CA ILE A 67 3.63 -0.72 -1.10
C ILE A 67 3.25 -1.97 -1.88
N ARG A 68 3.65 -3.18 -1.46
CA ARG A 68 3.24 -4.43 -2.13
C ARG A 68 1.72 -4.58 -2.16
N LYS A 69 1.04 -4.33 -1.05
CA LYS A 69 -0.43 -4.41 -1.00
C LYS A 69 -1.08 -3.39 -1.92
N LEU A 70 -0.59 -2.15 -1.94
CA LEU A 70 -1.06 -1.11 -2.87
C LEU A 70 -0.84 -1.53 -4.34
N THR A 71 0.34 -2.04 -4.69
CA THR A 71 0.62 -2.59 -6.04
C THR A 71 -0.33 -3.73 -6.41
N LYS A 72 -0.67 -4.62 -5.46
CA LYS A 72 -1.68 -5.67 -5.68
C LYS A 72 -3.08 -5.10 -5.91
N VAL A 73 -3.51 -4.10 -5.13
CA VAL A 73 -4.80 -3.41 -5.34
C VAL A 73 -4.83 -2.78 -6.74
N ARG A 74 -3.78 -2.08 -7.14
CA ARG A 74 -3.64 -1.47 -8.47
C ARG A 74 -3.82 -2.50 -9.58
N ARG A 75 -3.15 -3.67 -9.48
CA ARG A 75 -3.30 -4.75 -10.46
C ARG A 75 -4.73 -5.28 -10.55
N GLU A 76 -5.43 -5.41 -9.43
CA GLU A 76 -6.83 -5.85 -9.43
C GLU A 76 -7.76 -4.79 -10.02
N CYS A 77 -7.57 -3.50 -9.72
CA CYS A 77 -8.29 -2.38 -10.36
C CYS A 77 -8.10 -2.37 -11.89
N MET A 78 -6.86 -2.50 -12.36
CA MET A 78 -6.55 -2.52 -13.79
C MET A 78 -7.12 -3.75 -14.53
N ARG A 79 -7.47 -4.80 -13.79
CA ARG A 79 -8.18 -5.99 -14.30
C ARG A 79 -9.70 -5.90 -14.16
N GLY A 80 -10.24 -4.79 -13.64
CA GLY A 80 -11.66 -4.63 -13.33
C GLY A 80 -12.15 -5.48 -12.15
N LYS A 81 -11.24 -6.07 -11.37
CA LYS A 81 -11.57 -6.96 -10.23
C LYS A 81 -11.77 -6.14 -8.95
N PHE A 82 -12.74 -5.22 -8.97
CA PHE A 82 -12.97 -4.28 -7.87
C PHE A 82 -13.35 -4.95 -6.54
N GLY A 83 -14.03 -6.10 -6.57
CA GLY A 83 -14.31 -6.89 -5.36
C GLY A 83 -13.04 -7.29 -4.60
N ASN A 84 -12.06 -7.84 -5.33
CA ASN A 84 -10.75 -8.23 -4.78
C ASN A 84 -9.94 -7.00 -4.33
N ALA A 85 -10.01 -5.91 -5.09
CA ALA A 85 -9.35 -4.65 -4.73
C ALA A 85 -9.87 -4.14 -3.37
N ARG A 86 -11.20 -4.09 -3.17
CA ARG A 86 -11.83 -3.70 -1.91
C ARG A 86 -11.43 -4.60 -0.74
N GLU A 87 -11.36 -5.91 -0.94
CA GLU A 87 -10.93 -6.84 0.10
C GLU A 87 -9.49 -6.56 0.54
N LYS A 88 -8.58 -6.35 -0.42
CA LYS A 88 -7.18 -6.01 -0.13
C LYS A 88 -7.03 -4.67 0.58
N LEU A 89 -7.83 -3.66 0.23
CA LEU A 89 -7.86 -2.38 0.94
C LEU A 89 -8.32 -2.54 2.38
N ARG A 90 -9.35 -3.35 2.66
CA ARG A 90 -9.77 -3.64 4.05
C ARG A 90 -8.66 -4.30 4.86
N THR A 91 -7.93 -5.24 4.25
CA THR A 91 -6.77 -5.86 4.90
C THR A 91 -5.65 -4.85 5.17
N LEU A 92 -5.38 -3.94 4.21
CA LEU A 92 -4.40 -2.87 4.41
C LEU A 92 -4.80 -1.93 5.56
N ILE A 93 -6.08 -1.54 5.67
CA ILE A 93 -6.57 -0.71 6.79
C ILE A 93 -6.32 -1.41 8.14
N ARG A 94 -6.59 -2.72 8.24
CA ARG A 94 -6.31 -3.49 9.46
C ARG A 94 -4.83 -3.50 9.81
N GLN A 95 -3.96 -3.70 8.82
CA GLN A 95 -2.51 -3.64 9.01
C GLN A 95 -2.07 -2.25 9.50
N VAL A 96 -2.51 -1.18 8.85
CA VAL A 96 -2.16 0.21 9.21
C VAL A 96 -2.61 0.52 10.65
N ASN A 97 -3.81 0.09 11.04
CA ASN A 97 -4.28 0.19 12.43
C ASN A 97 -3.38 -0.59 13.41
N ALA A 98 -2.94 -1.79 13.05
CA ALA A 98 -2.08 -2.62 13.92
C ALA A 98 -0.66 -2.06 14.08
N GLN A 99 -0.20 -1.25 13.11
CA GLN A 99 1.14 -0.65 13.09
C GLN A 99 1.21 0.78 13.64
N ARG A 100 0.05 1.39 13.96
CA ARG A 100 -0.04 2.70 14.62
C ARG A 100 0.75 2.72 15.93
N GLY A 101 1.60 3.73 16.12
CA GLY A 101 2.44 3.91 17.30
C GLY A 101 3.65 2.97 17.38
N LYS A 102 3.60 1.80 16.72
CA LYS A 102 4.71 0.84 16.65
C LYS A 102 5.73 1.24 15.60
N HIS A 103 5.32 1.20 14.33
CA HIS A 103 6.15 1.52 13.18
C HIS A 103 5.65 2.74 12.41
N LEU A 104 4.38 3.13 12.61
CA LEU A 104 3.80 4.34 12.04
C LEU A 104 3.66 5.41 13.12
N THR A 105 4.17 6.59 12.85
CA THR A 105 3.77 7.83 13.55
C THR A 105 2.29 8.13 13.33
N GLU A 106 1.71 9.06 14.08
CA GLU A 106 0.32 9.47 13.91
C GLU A 106 0.08 10.09 12.52
N GLU A 107 1.05 10.84 12.01
CA GLU A 107 1.02 11.47 10.69
C GLU A 107 0.97 10.43 9.57
N SER A 108 1.92 9.48 9.56
CA SER A 108 1.91 8.40 8.55
C SER A 108 0.69 7.49 8.68
N TYR A 109 0.25 7.20 9.91
CA TYR A 109 -0.97 6.44 10.15
C TYR A 109 -2.19 7.14 9.53
N ALA A 110 -2.40 8.42 9.84
CA ALA A 110 -3.55 9.18 9.37
C ALA A 110 -3.55 9.30 7.84
N LEU A 111 -2.39 9.62 7.25
CA LEU A 111 -2.22 9.74 5.80
C LEU A 111 -2.60 8.45 5.08
N ILE A 112 -2.02 7.32 5.49
CA ILE A 112 -2.21 6.04 4.80
C ILE A 112 -3.65 5.55 5.02
N LYS A 113 -4.16 5.66 6.25
CA LYS A 113 -5.52 5.21 6.56
C LYS A 113 -6.57 6.01 5.79
N PHE A 114 -6.51 7.34 5.84
CA PHE A 114 -7.47 8.22 5.18
C PHE A 114 -7.53 7.94 3.68
N ASN A 115 -6.38 7.90 3.01
CA ASN A 115 -6.32 7.63 1.57
C ASN A 115 -6.82 6.22 1.23
N THR A 116 -6.52 5.22 2.07
CA THR A 116 -7.00 3.84 1.86
C THR A 116 -8.52 3.72 2.04
N GLU A 117 -9.09 4.40 3.05
CA GLU A 117 -10.54 4.46 3.29
C GLU A 117 -11.27 5.20 2.16
N PHE A 118 -10.72 6.34 1.73
CA PHE A 118 -11.24 7.09 0.59
C PHE A 118 -11.27 6.24 -0.67
N LEU A 119 -10.17 5.55 -0.99
CA LEU A 119 -10.12 4.68 -2.16
C LEU A 119 -11.13 3.52 -2.04
N LEU A 120 -11.27 2.93 -0.85
CA LEU A 120 -12.24 1.85 -0.61
C LEU A 120 -13.69 2.31 -0.87
N GLU A 121 -14.02 3.56 -0.56
CA GLU A 121 -15.35 4.15 -0.81
C GLU A 121 -15.59 4.43 -2.30
N LYS A 122 -14.55 4.81 -3.05
CA LYS A 122 -14.66 5.20 -4.47
C LYS A 122 -14.55 4.05 -5.46
N LEU A 123 -13.93 2.93 -5.06
CA LEU A 123 -13.94 1.69 -5.84
C LEU A 123 -15.29 1.01 -5.80
#